data_AF-A0A9P0G9T5-F1
#
_entry.id   AF-A0A9P0G9T5-F1
#
_cell.length_a   1.000
_cell.length_b   1.000
_cell.length_c   1.000
_cell.angle_alpha   90.00
_cell.angle_beta   90.00
_cell.angle_gamma   90.00
#
_symmetry.space_group_name_H-M   'P 1'
#
loop_
_entity.id
_entity.type
_entity.pdbx_description
1 polymer ?
#
loop_
_entity_poly.entity_id
_entity_poly.type
_entity_poly.pdbx_seq_one_letter_code
_entity_poly.pdbx_strand_id
1 'polypeptide(L)'
;MSHQHFINFKALENELGDNFKKNEKNENLPFSDIKVLKFSQDNPFKFLYKTSYLADDFEEIDIYKNQVQKNTRTSVIALSVQERKEKIKNWTVKKAYNAPNPIAPNKKRDLMYLVDNNYVKRTYYEFYNSLRV
;
A
#
# COMPACT_ATOMS: atom_id res chain seq x y z
N MET A 1 -4.86 6.41 -16.48
CA MET A 1 -3.66 5.54 -16.42
C MET A 1 -3.17 5.21 -15.01
N SER A 2 -3.60 5.91 -13.94
CA SER A 2 -2.94 5.75 -12.62
C SER A 2 -3.28 4.48 -11.82
N HIS A 3 -4.42 3.83 -12.06
CA HIS A 3 -4.94 2.77 -11.18
C HIS A 3 -4.01 1.54 -11.02
N GLN A 4 -3.15 1.27 -12.01
CA GLN A 4 -2.25 0.11 -12.03
C GLN A 4 -1.08 0.23 -11.05
N HIS A 5 -0.72 1.45 -10.66
CA HIS A 5 0.42 1.72 -9.79
C HIS A 5 0.07 1.73 -8.30
N PHE A 6 -1.22 1.67 -7.95
CA PHE A 6 -1.65 1.66 -6.56
C PHE A 6 -1.67 0.24 -5.99
N ILE A 7 -1.00 0.09 -4.85
CA ILE A 7 -0.93 -1.13 -4.06
C ILE A 7 -1.93 -1.06 -2.91
N ASN A 8 -2.57 -2.18 -2.60
CA ASN A 8 -3.44 -2.26 -1.42
C ASN A 8 -2.60 -2.35 -0.15
N PHE A 9 -2.29 -1.19 0.43
CA PHE A 9 -1.45 -1.09 1.61
C PHE A 9 -2.02 -1.80 2.85
N LYS A 10 -3.35 -1.81 3.03
CA LYS A 10 -3.97 -2.54 4.15
C LYS A 10 -3.86 -4.05 3.99
N ALA A 11 -4.01 -4.55 2.76
CA ALA A 11 -3.80 -5.96 2.50
C ALA A 11 -2.34 -6.36 2.73
N LEU A 12 -1.41 -5.47 2.35
CA LEU A 12 0.02 -5.62 2.63
C LEU A 12 0.28 -5.68 4.14
N GLU A 13 -0.27 -4.76 4.93
CA GLU A 13 -0.16 -4.74 6.39
C GLU A 13 -0.62 -6.06 7.02
N ASN A 14 -1.81 -6.55 6.63
CA ASN A 14 -2.34 -7.82 7.13
C ASN A 14 -1.46 -9.04 6.78
N GLU A 15 -0.79 -9.01 5.62
CA GLU A 15 0.09 -10.11 5.18
C GLU A 15 1.44 -10.13 5.89
N LEU A 16 1.93 -8.93 6.23
CA LEU A 16 3.18 -8.68 6.94
C LEU A 16 3.03 -8.94 8.45
N GLY A 17 1.84 -8.64 8.99
CA GLY A 17 1.47 -8.86 10.39
C GLY A 17 1.65 -7.62 11.26
N ASP A 18 1.50 -7.82 12.57
CA ASP A 18 1.57 -6.73 13.55
C ASP A 18 2.99 -6.49 14.05
N ASN A 19 3.21 -5.33 14.69
CA ASN A 19 4.42 -4.90 15.42
C ASN A 19 5.49 -4.12 14.62
N PHE A 20 5.05 -3.13 13.84
CA PHE A 20 5.91 -2.08 13.25
C PHE A 20 6.54 -1.09 14.24
N LYS A 21 6.43 -1.36 15.55
CA LYS A 21 6.72 -0.38 16.60
C LYS A 21 8.20 -0.31 16.98
N LYS A 22 9.01 -1.33 16.68
CA LYS A 22 10.43 -1.37 17.07
C LYS A 22 11.33 -1.63 15.88
N ASN A 23 12.36 -0.81 15.74
CA ASN A 23 13.44 -1.01 14.77
C ASN A 23 14.47 -2.04 15.29
N GLU A 24 15.47 -2.39 14.47
CA GLU A 24 16.55 -3.30 14.90
C GLU A 24 17.38 -2.74 16.09
N LYS A 25 17.34 -1.42 16.32
CA LYS A 25 17.97 -0.75 17.46
C LYS A 25 17.08 -0.75 18.72
N ASN A 26 15.94 -1.42 18.70
CA ASN A 26 14.92 -1.44 19.77
C ASN A 26 14.29 -0.08 20.10
N GLU A 27 14.43 0.91 19.23
CA GLU A 27 13.79 2.22 19.38
C GLU A 27 12.32 2.13 18.96
N ASN A 28 11.48 2.86 19.67
CA ASN A 28 10.05 2.90 19.37
C ASN A 28 9.81 3.83 18.18
N LEU A 29 9.40 3.28 17.04
CA LEU A 29 9.06 4.02 15.84
C LEU A 29 7.53 4.11 15.72
N PRO A 30 6.93 5.27 16.00
CA PRO A 30 5.53 5.47 15.69
C PRO A 30 5.36 5.50 14.16
N PHE A 31 4.40 4.72 13.66
CA PHE A 31 4.19 4.58 12.22
C PHE A 31 3.82 5.90 11.52
N SER A 32 3.28 6.88 12.26
CA SER A 32 3.00 8.25 11.80
C SER A 32 4.23 9.02 11.32
N ASP A 33 5.40 8.64 11.82
CA ASP A 33 6.63 9.39 11.58
C ASP A 33 7.35 8.89 10.32
N ILE A 34 6.93 7.73 9.79
CA ILE A 34 7.45 7.18 8.55
C ILE A 34 6.95 8.01 7.36
N LYS A 35 7.89 8.48 6.54
CA LYS A 35 7.63 9.26 5.32
C LYS A 35 7.83 8.47 4.05
N VAL A 36 8.81 7.56 4.05
CA VAL A 36 9.12 6.70 2.91
C VAL A 36 9.18 5.26 3.39
N LEU A 37 8.49 4.37 2.68
CA LEU A 37 8.55 2.93 2.87
C LEU A 37 9.08 2.28 1.60
N LYS A 38 9.99 1.34 1.76
CA LYS A 38 10.53 0.51 0.69
C LYS A 38 10.39 -0.96 1.09
N PHE A 39 9.66 -1.70 0.26
CA PHE A 39 9.50 -3.14 0.37
C PHE A 39 10.33 -3.83 -0.69
N SER A 40 11.01 -4.92 -0.33
CA SER A 40 11.67 -5.79 -1.30
C SER A 40 10.86 -7.08 -1.46
N GLN A 41 10.69 -7.54 -2.69
CA GLN A 41 10.07 -8.84 -2.96
C GLN A 41 10.91 -10.00 -2.48
N ASP A 42 12.23 -9.82 -2.43
CA ASP A 42 13.15 -10.87 -1.98
C ASP A 42 13.03 -11.14 -0.47
N ASN A 43 12.63 -10.13 0.30
CA ASN A 43 12.54 -10.18 1.76
C ASN A 43 11.24 -9.52 2.25
N PRO A 44 10.08 -10.18 2.11
CA PRO A 44 8.80 -9.61 2.52
C PRO A 44 8.72 -9.35 4.02
N PHE A 45 9.49 -10.06 4.86
CA PHE A 45 9.43 -9.91 6.32
C PHE A 45 10.23 -8.72 6.86
N LYS A 46 10.89 -7.97 5.96
CA LYS A 46 11.68 -6.79 6.28
C LYS A 46 11.19 -5.64 5.43
N PHE A 47 11.11 -4.46 6.03
CA PHE A 47 10.89 -3.25 5.26
C PHE A 47 11.85 -2.16 5.72
N LEU A 48 12.18 -1.33 4.75
CA LEU A 48 13.10 -0.22 4.87
C LEU A 48 12.26 1.06 5.00
N TYR A 49 12.60 1.93 5.93
CA TYR A 49 11.86 3.17 6.16
C TYR A 49 12.78 4.38 6.27
N LYS A 50 12.21 5.56 6.02
CA LYS A 50 12.80 6.86 6.34
C LYS A 50 11.80 7.72 7.09
N THR A 51 12.28 8.43 8.10
CA THR A 51 11.51 9.42 8.87
C THR A 51 11.60 10.84 8.28
N SER A 52 12.55 11.07 7.36
CA SER A 52 12.74 12.33 6.65
C SER A 52 13.00 12.07 5.16
N TYR A 53 12.52 12.96 4.29
CA TYR A 53 12.81 12.93 2.86
C TYR A 53 14.27 13.28 2.54
N LEU A 54 14.96 13.94 3.47
CA LEU A 54 16.37 14.35 3.34
C LEU A 54 17.34 13.30 3.89
N ALA A 55 16.84 12.24 4.53
CA ALA A 55 17.70 11.17 5.01
C ALA A 55 18.25 10.39 3.82
N ASP A 56 19.57 10.19 3.77
CA ASP A 56 20.22 9.42 2.71
C ASP A 56 19.97 7.93 2.89
N ASP A 57 20.11 7.45 4.12
CA ASP A 57 20.01 6.03 4.45
C ASP A 57 18.61 5.59 4.86
N PHE A 58 18.31 4.32 4.58
CA PHE A 58 17.10 3.65 5.06
C PHE A 58 17.43 2.88 6.33
N GLU A 59 16.55 2.98 7.33
CA GLU A 59 16.57 2.09 8.49
C GLU A 59 15.69 0.86 8.24
N GLU A 60 15.97 -0.24 8.91
CA GLU A 60 15.29 -1.52 8.69
C GLU A 60 14.46 -1.94 9.90
N ILE A 61 13.27 -2.48 9.63
CA ILE A 61 12.45 -3.20 10.60
C ILE A 61 12.30 -4.64 10.13
N ASP A 62 12.68 -5.57 11.00
CA ASP A 62 12.39 -7.00 10.86
C ASP A 62 11.09 -7.31 11.61
N ILE A 63 10.01 -7.53 10.86
CA ILE A 63 8.68 -7.76 11.41
C ILE A 63 8.62 -9.11 12.13
N TYR A 64 9.45 -10.08 11.72
CA TYR A 64 9.40 -11.44 12.22
C TYR A 64 10.07 -11.59 13.60
N LYS A 65 11.25 -10.96 13.82
CA LYS A 65 11.94 -10.98 15.12
C LYS A 65 11.04 -10.45 16.25
N ASN A 66 10.22 -9.45 15.95
CA ASN A 66 9.30 -8.83 16.90
C ASN A 66 8.08 -9.72 17.25
N GLN A 67 7.72 -10.70 16.41
CA GLN A 67 6.62 -11.64 16.70
C GLN A 67 7.02 -12.70 17.72
N VAL A 68 8.28 -13.17 17.69
CA VAL A 68 8.77 -14.27 18.55
C VAL A 68 8.90 -13.85 20.03
N GLN A 69 9.06 -12.56 20.32
CA GLN A 69 9.29 -12.07 21.69
C GLN A 69 8.02 -11.96 22.55
N LYS A 70 6.80 -12.02 21.97
CA LYS A 70 5.53 -11.97 22.73
C LYS A 70 5.07 -13.36 23.18
N ASN A 71 6.00 -14.12 23.77
CA ASN A 71 5.69 -15.37 24.46
C ASN A 71 5.04 -15.08 25.82
N THR A 72 3.77 -14.68 25.80
CA THR A 72 2.87 -14.96 26.92
C THR A 72 1.44 -14.99 26.41
N ARG A 73 0.97 -16.22 26.20
CA ARG A 73 -0.43 -16.62 25.98
C ARG A 73 -1.01 -16.22 24.62
N THR A 74 -0.98 -17.20 23.71
CA THR A 74 -1.82 -17.25 22.50
C THR A 74 -1.40 -16.27 21.40
N SER A 75 -0.30 -16.55 20.69
CA SER A 75 -0.09 -15.94 19.38
C SER A 75 0.57 -16.91 18.41
N VAL A 76 -0.04 -16.93 17.22
CA VAL A 76 0.36 -17.46 15.91
C VAL A 76 1.66 -18.28 15.89
N ILE A 77 1.51 -19.55 15.52
CA ILE A 77 2.59 -20.51 15.21
C ILE A 77 3.65 -19.80 14.36
N ALA A 78 4.85 -19.65 14.92
CA ALA A 78 6.00 -19.13 14.19
C ALA A 78 6.23 -20.01 12.95
N LEU A 79 6.00 -19.48 11.75
CA LEU A 79 6.18 -20.22 10.49
C LEU A 79 7.56 -20.90 10.47
N SER A 80 7.58 -22.18 10.13
CA SER A 80 8.80 -22.96 9.92
C SER A 80 9.65 -22.33 8.80
N VAL A 81 10.94 -22.66 8.79
CA VAL A 81 11.87 -22.18 7.77
C VAL A 81 11.41 -22.54 6.34
N GLN A 82 10.73 -23.69 6.18
CA GLN A 82 10.20 -24.15 4.90
C GLN A 82 8.99 -23.33 4.46
N GLU A 83 8.00 -23.14 5.34
CA GLU A 83 6.82 -22.30 5.07
C GLU A 83 7.21 -20.86 4.74
N ARG A 84 8.30 -20.33 5.33
CA ARG A 84 8.86 -19.03 4.98
C ARG A 84 9.36 -18.99 3.54
N LYS A 85 10.17 -19.97 3.13
CA LYS A 85 10.68 -20.04 1.75
C LYS A 85 9.54 -20.14 0.74
N GLU A 86 8.50 -20.91 1.06
CA GLU A 86 7.31 -21.02 0.22
C GLU A 86 6.50 -19.73 0.18
N LYS A 87 6.32 -19.04 1.32
CA LYS A 87 5.63 -17.75 1.37
C LYS A 87 6.39 -16.68 0.56
N ILE A 88 7.72 -16.63 0.65
CA ILE A 88 8.56 -15.71 -0.15
C ILE A 88 8.40 -16.03 -1.64
N LYS A 89 8.52 -17.31 -2.02
CA LYS A 89 8.44 -17.75 -3.42
C LYS A 89 7.10 -17.38 -4.07
N ASN A 90 6.01 -17.42 -3.31
CA ASN A 90 4.67 -17.18 -3.80
C ASN A 90 4.13 -15.78 -3.45
N TRP A 91 4.97 -14.89 -2.89
CA TRP A 91 4.50 -13.59 -2.43
C TRP A 91 4.21 -12.68 -3.62
N THR A 92 3.00 -12.13 -3.67
CA THR A 92 2.58 -11.20 -4.71
C THR A 92 1.84 -10.03 -4.11
N VAL A 93 2.19 -8.82 -4.56
CA VAL A 93 1.61 -7.59 -4.05
C VAL A 93 0.21 -7.39 -4.65
N LYS A 94 -0.80 -7.28 -3.78
CA LYS A 94 -2.19 -7.03 -4.20
C LYS A 94 -2.36 -5.60 -4.69
N LYS A 95 -3.01 -5.45 -5.86
CA LYS A 95 -3.38 -4.13 -6.40
C LYS A 95 -4.51 -3.52 -5.57
N ALA A 96 -4.50 -2.18 -5.43
CA ALA A 96 -5.59 -1.44 -4.78
C ALA A 96 -6.83 -1.37 -5.67
N TYR A 97 -6.63 -1.32 -6.99
CA TYR A 97 -7.69 -1.17 -7.98
C TYR A 97 -7.52 -2.18 -9.10
N ASN A 98 -8.61 -2.86 -9.45
CA ASN A 98 -8.64 -3.80 -10.58
C ASN A 98 -8.99 -3.12 -11.91
N ALA A 99 -9.55 -1.92 -11.84
CA ALA A 99 -9.96 -1.12 -12.98
C ALA A 99 -9.91 0.38 -12.62
N PRO A 100 -10.00 1.29 -13.61
CA PRO A 100 -10.22 2.71 -13.34
C PRO A 100 -11.47 2.90 -12.49
N ASN A 101 -11.37 3.73 -11.44
CA ASN A 101 -12.51 4.01 -10.58
C ASN A 101 -13.57 4.80 -11.37
N PRO A 102 -14.84 4.36 -11.43
CA PRO A 102 -15.88 5.11 -12.11
C PRO A 102 -16.19 6.43 -11.40
N ILE A 103 -16.81 7.36 -12.13
CA ILE A 103 -17.33 8.60 -11.56
C ILE A 103 -18.78 8.41 -11.15
N ALA A 104 -19.24 9.11 -10.11
CA ALA A 104 -20.63 9.06 -9.72
C ALA A 104 -21.57 9.54 -10.85
N PRO A 105 -22.79 8.98 -10.98
CA PRO A 105 -23.72 9.34 -12.06
C PRO A 105 -24.07 10.83 -12.07
N ASN A 106 -24.25 11.42 -10.88
CA ASN A 106 -24.52 12.85 -10.74
C ASN A 106 -23.35 13.70 -11.22
N LYS A 107 -22.11 13.31 -10.88
CA LYS A 107 -20.90 13.98 -11.37
C LYS A 107 -20.80 13.92 -12.89
N LYS A 108 -21.15 12.79 -13.52
CA LYS A 108 -21.18 12.71 -14.98
C LYS A 108 -22.20 13.68 -15.57
N ARG A 109 -23.41 13.73 -14.99
CA ARG A 109 -24.47 14.66 -15.42
C ARG A 109 -24.02 16.12 -15.35
N ASP A 110 -23.39 16.51 -14.24
CA ASP A 110 -22.88 17.87 -14.04
C ASP A 110 -21.79 18.21 -15.06
N LEU A 111 -20.88 17.28 -15.33
CA LEU A 111 -19.83 17.47 -16.34
C LEU A 111 -20.41 17.63 -17.74
N MET A 112 -21.41 16.82 -18.11
CA MET A 112 -22.07 16.95 -19.41
C MET A 112 -22.84 18.26 -19.51
N TYR A 113 -23.54 18.69 -18.45
CA TYR A 113 -24.21 19.99 -18.38
C TYR A 113 -23.23 21.14 -18.64
N LEU A 114 -22.03 21.11 -18.07
CA LEU A 114 -21.00 22.14 -18.30
C LEU A 114 -20.53 22.20 -19.76
N VAL A 115 -20.45 21.05 -20.43
CA VAL A 115 -20.09 20.97 -21.85
C VAL A 115 -21.24 21.47 -22.73
N ASP A 116 -22.47 21.07 -22.42
CA ASP A 116 -23.67 21.42 -23.19
C ASP A 116 -23.97 22.92 -23.14
N ASN A 117 -23.68 23.57 -22.00
CA ASN A 117 -23.83 25.02 -21.83
C ASN A 117 -22.57 25.81 -22.24
N ASN A 118 -21.59 25.18 -22.88
CA ASN A 118 -20.33 25.80 -23.33
C ASN A 118 -19.49 26.45 -22.22
N TYR A 119 -19.69 26.09 -20.95
CA TYR A 119 -18.79 26.48 -19.86
C TYR A 119 -17.44 25.75 -19.96
N VAL A 120 -17.42 24.58 -20.60
CA VAL A 120 -16.22 23.82 -20.97
C VAL A 120 -16.15 23.70 -22.48
N LYS A 121 -14.94 23.73 -23.05
CA LYS A 121 -14.75 23.60 -24.50
C LYS A 121 -15.36 22.30 -25.02
N ARG A 122 -16.19 22.43 -26.05
CA ARG A 122 -16.91 21.31 -26.69
C ARG A 122 -16.01 20.23 -27.28
N THR A 123 -14.75 20.55 -27.57
CA THR A 123 -13.71 19.60 -27.99
C THR A 123 -13.49 18.47 -26.96
N TYR A 124 -13.84 18.68 -25.70
CA TYR A 124 -13.73 17.66 -24.65
C TYR A 124 -14.99 16.79 -24.50
N TYR A 125 -16.02 16.98 -25.33
CA TYR A 125 -17.28 16.24 -25.23
C TYR A 125 -17.07 14.72 -25.23
N GLU A 126 -16.36 14.20 -26.24
CA GLU A 126 -16.07 12.77 -26.36
C GLU A 126 -15.32 12.21 -25.15
N PHE A 127 -14.39 13.00 -24.60
CA PHE A 127 -13.67 12.62 -23.39
C PHE A 127 -14.63 12.43 -22.20
N TYR A 128 -15.47 13.42 -21.89
CA TYR A 128 -16.41 13.32 -20.76
C TYR A 128 -17.51 12.28 -20.99
N ASN A 129 -17.94 12.10 -22.25
CA ASN A 129 -18.90 11.08 -22.62
C ASN A 129 -18.37 9.66 -22.38
N SER A 130 -17.08 9.44 -22.69
CA SER A 130 -16.39 8.15 -22.53
C SER A 130 -16.12 7.75 -21.07
N LEU A 131 -16.32 8.65 -20.09
CA LEU A 131 -16.10 8.35 -18.68
C LEU A 131 -17.10 7.28 -18.18
N ARG A 132 -16.57 6.25 -17.51
CA ARG A 132 -17.36 5.18 -16.89
C ARG A 132 -18.06 5.67 -15.62
N VAL A 133 -19.30 5.21 -15.44
CA VAL A 133 -20.16 5.43 -14.27
C VAL A 133 -20.42 4.11 -13.59
#